data_AF-A0AA91FPI5-F1
#
_entry.id   AF-A0AA91FPI5-F1
#
_cell.length_a   1.000
_cell.length_b   1.000
_cell.length_c   1.000
_cell.angle_alpha   90.00
_cell.angle_beta   90.00
_cell.angle_gamma   90.00
#
_symmetry.space_group_name_H-M   'P 1'
#
loop_
_entity.id
_entity.type
_entity.pdbx_description
1 polymer ?
#
loop_
_entity_poly.entity_id
_entity_poly.type
_entity_poly.pdbx_seq_one_letter_code
_entity_poly.pdbx_strand_id
1 'polypeptide(L)'
;MYTSKDQLTELVRRLEEKQHIFAADPILITEKLQHEPGEPLSKLRRRATRIDNDGKLAQLLTTIDTRVNGVIWGLTVLWFILGFVALFGLMQAQVVNFFYVLASLLGFNTIILLVWLGWMLFSPRNKPSFFGAFFTPAALVRGKDVVTQTAVELYQDQLNHVGTKWYVSRISHQFWLASLSGMLVSLVLLLLVKNYNFVWESTLLQDSNVVEVVKLMSWLPNWVGFPTPTAQDIITAQMNPETTPQMISFRWAMLLIGSLLMYGIVPRLLAWLCCLIMVRSSRMKLDIKQPYYQKIIDFWQRKVIDPDDSPAEQKPIAPTAQISLANKLAVLLEYPQANPHWYAKTVGMAAQNFGRIDDRDDLEKLITYLQSNPVQVLVGISNLALPDRGTLRKLDNIASAAKGGMIVQLLDANQGYLPSPSEIETIKARQLQWETALAERQIALVREN
;
A
#
# COMPACT_ATOMS: atom_id res chain seq x y z
N MET A 1 4.53 -8.64 9.56
CA MET A 1 3.90 -8.15 8.31
C MET A 1 2.48 -7.69 8.61
N TYR A 2 1.98 -6.74 7.84
CA TYR A 2 0.59 -6.29 7.90
C TYR A 2 -0.37 -7.39 7.40
N THR A 3 -1.66 -7.24 7.69
CA THR A 3 -2.69 -7.98 6.94
C THR A 3 -2.77 -7.41 5.52
N SER A 4 -3.26 -8.17 4.53
CA SER A 4 -3.36 -7.67 3.15
C SER A 4 -4.14 -6.35 3.04
N LYS A 5 -5.19 -6.18 3.86
CA LYS A 5 -5.98 -4.93 3.91
C LYS A 5 -5.22 -3.77 4.55
N ASP A 6 -4.50 -4.03 5.64
CA ASP A 6 -3.68 -2.99 6.30
C ASP A 6 -2.48 -2.60 5.43
N GLN A 7 -1.91 -3.55 4.69
CA GLN A 7 -0.80 -3.31 3.77
C GLN A 7 -1.24 -2.44 2.59
N LEU A 8 -2.42 -2.68 2.03
CA LEU A 8 -3.01 -1.81 1.00
C LEU A 8 -3.28 -0.41 1.56
N THR A 9 -3.82 -0.31 2.77
CA THR A 9 -4.12 0.97 3.43
C THR A 9 -2.85 1.80 3.63
N GLU A 10 -1.78 1.17 4.09
CA GLU A 10 -0.49 1.80 4.28
C GLU A 10 0.21 2.16 2.96
N LEU A 11 0.03 1.35 1.90
CA LEU A 11 0.52 1.68 0.56
C LEU A 11 -0.17 2.94 0.01
N VAL A 12 -1.50 3.02 0.14
CA VAL A 12 -2.28 4.19 -0.29
C VAL A 12 -1.82 5.44 0.46
N ARG A 13 -1.62 5.38 1.78
CA ARG A 13 -1.06 6.50 2.56
C ARG A 13 0.24 7.02 1.96
N ARG A 14 1.22 6.12 1.75
CA ARG A 14 2.55 6.50 1.25
C ARG A 14 2.49 7.07 -0.16
N LEU A 15 1.57 6.57 -0.99
CA LEU A 15 1.38 7.08 -2.35
C LEU A 15 0.71 8.46 -2.36
N GLU A 16 -0.26 8.71 -1.48
CA GLU A 16 -0.85 10.05 -1.30
C GLU A 16 0.20 11.06 -0.81
N GLU A 17 1.06 10.68 0.14
CA GLU A 17 2.17 11.54 0.60
C GLU A 17 3.17 11.88 -0.52
N LYS A 18 3.34 10.96 -1.48
CA LYS A 18 4.15 11.16 -2.69
C LYS A 18 3.38 11.81 -3.85
N GLN A 19 2.17 12.32 -3.61
CA GLN A 19 1.31 12.98 -4.61
C GLN A 19 1.02 12.11 -5.85
N HIS A 20 0.88 10.79 -5.64
CA HIS A 20 0.52 9.88 -6.73
C HIS A 20 -0.94 10.07 -7.17
N ILE A 21 -1.18 9.96 -8.48
CA ILE A 21 -2.52 10.05 -9.08
C ILE A 21 -3.14 8.65 -9.09
N PHE A 22 -4.25 8.48 -8.37
CA PHE A 22 -4.97 7.20 -8.26
C PHE A 22 -6.03 7.05 -9.35
N ALA A 23 -6.53 5.81 -9.53
CA ALA A 23 -7.62 5.51 -10.46
C ALA A 23 -8.96 6.15 -10.04
N ALA A 24 -9.16 6.35 -8.74
CA ALA A 24 -10.32 7.03 -8.19
C ALA A 24 -9.88 8.12 -7.20
N ASP A 25 -10.60 9.24 -7.19
CA ASP A 25 -10.27 10.41 -6.36
C ASP A 25 -10.37 10.08 -4.85
N PRO A 26 -9.25 10.14 -4.11
CA PRO A 26 -9.24 9.88 -2.68
C PRO A 26 -10.14 10.82 -1.86
N ILE A 27 -10.33 12.07 -2.30
CA ILE A 27 -11.14 13.06 -1.58
C ILE A 27 -12.62 12.67 -1.66
N LEU A 28 -13.13 12.43 -2.87
CA LEU A 28 -14.52 12.00 -3.09
C LEU A 28 -14.85 10.70 -2.35
N ILE A 29 -13.91 9.76 -2.31
CA ILE A 29 -14.09 8.49 -1.57
C ILE A 29 -14.15 8.76 -0.06
N THR A 30 -13.33 9.67 0.45
CA THR A 30 -13.31 10.05 1.86
C THR A 30 -14.64 10.68 2.28
N GLU A 31 -15.20 11.58 1.45
CA GLU A 31 -16.52 12.21 1.66
C GLU A 31 -17.66 11.19 1.64
N LYS A 32 -17.68 10.29 0.64
CA LYS A 32 -18.69 9.22 0.57
C LYS A 32 -18.66 8.33 1.79
N LEU A 33 -17.47 8.00 2.28
CA LEU A 33 -17.32 7.18 3.48
C LEU A 33 -17.74 7.89 4.76
N GLN A 34 -17.82 9.23 4.81
CA GLN A 34 -18.29 9.95 6.00
C GLN A 34 -19.65 9.45 6.46
N HIS A 35 -20.59 9.32 5.53
CA HIS A 35 -21.98 8.93 5.76
C HIS A 35 -22.17 7.43 6.00
N GLU A 36 -21.15 6.60 5.76
CA GLU A 36 -21.24 5.17 6.00
C GLU A 36 -20.97 4.81 7.47
N PRO A 37 -21.80 3.92 8.05
CA PRO A 37 -21.58 3.40 9.40
C PRO A 37 -20.38 2.45 9.42
N GLY A 38 -19.59 2.51 10.50
CA GLY A 38 -18.51 1.56 10.75
C GLY A 38 -17.40 2.13 11.62
N GLU A 39 -16.61 1.25 12.22
CA GLU A 39 -15.43 1.64 12.98
C GLU A 39 -14.37 2.34 12.11
N PRO A 40 -13.59 3.30 12.67
CA PRO A 40 -12.59 4.07 11.92
C PRO A 40 -11.61 3.21 11.12
N LEU A 41 -11.07 2.14 11.72
CA LEU A 41 -10.14 1.22 11.06
C LEU A 41 -10.78 0.50 9.86
N SER A 42 -12.03 0.09 10.00
CA SER A 42 -12.77 -0.57 8.93
C SER A 42 -13.08 0.40 7.78
N LYS A 43 -13.39 1.66 8.10
CA LYS A 43 -13.58 2.73 7.10
C LYS A 43 -12.27 3.04 6.36
N LEU A 44 -11.13 3.10 7.05
CA LEU A 44 -9.81 3.27 6.41
C LEU A 44 -9.47 2.13 5.44
N ARG A 45 -9.72 0.87 5.84
CA ARG A 45 -9.52 -0.28 4.96
C ARG A 45 -10.42 -0.22 3.72
N ARG A 46 -11.70 0.14 3.88
CA ARG A 46 -12.63 0.34 2.77
C ARG A 46 -12.20 1.48 1.85
N ARG A 47 -11.72 2.59 2.43
CA ARG A 47 -11.18 3.74 1.69
C ARG A 47 -10.07 3.29 0.76
N ALA A 48 -9.09 2.54 1.27
CA ALA A 48 -7.98 2.05 0.48
C ALA A 48 -8.44 1.13 -0.67
N THR A 49 -9.38 0.22 -0.42
CA THR A 49 -9.95 -0.66 -1.46
C THR A 49 -10.73 0.13 -2.52
N ARG A 50 -11.44 1.21 -2.16
CA ARG A 50 -12.17 2.04 -3.13
C ARG A 50 -11.25 2.94 -3.95
N ILE A 51 -10.14 3.39 -3.37
CA ILE A 51 -9.12 4.15 -4.09
C ILE A 51 -8.44 3.26 -5.12
N ASP A 52 -8.17 2.01 -4.75
CA ASP A 52 -7.70 0.94 -5.65
C ASP A 52 -8.87 0.30 -6.42
N ASN A 53 -9.70 1.12 -7.08
CA ASN A 53 -10.89 0.63 -7.80
C ASN A 53 -10.55 -0.32 -8.96
N ASP A 54 -9.37 -0.16 -9.58
CA ASP A 54 -8.87 -1.06 -10.62
C ASP A 54 -8.11 -2.28 -10.08
N GLY A 55 -7.92 -2.36 -8.76
CA GLY A 55 -7.27 -3.48 -8.06
C GLY A 55 -5.77 -3.63 -8.31
N LYS A 56 -5.14 -2.69 -9.03
CA LYS A 56 -3.73 -2.82 -9.43
C LYS A 56 -2.78 -2.75 -8.24
N LEU A 57 -3.09 -1.93 -7.22
CA LEU A 57 -2.23 -1.81 -6.03
C LEU A 57 -2.27 -3.10 -5.21
N ALA A 58 -3.46 -3.66 -4.98
CA ALA A 58 -3.62 -4.95 -4.31
C ALA A 58 -3.00 -6.10 -5.11
N GLN A 59 -3.15 -6.10 -6.44
CA GLN A 59 -2.54 -7.10 -7.31
C GLN A 59 -1.01 -7.00 -7.29
N LEU A 60 -0.44 -5.79 -7.23
CA LEU A 60 0.99 -5.61 -7.11
C LEU A 60 1.51 -6.17 -5.80
N LEU A 61 0.87 -5.85 -4.66
CA LEU A 61 1.25 -6.37 -3.35
C LEU A 61 1.22 -7.90 -3.31
N THR A 62 0.17 -8.52 -3.86
CA THR A 62 0.06 -9.99 -3.95
C THR A 62 1.08 -10.60 -4.91
N THR A 63 1.41 -9.92 -6.00
CA THR A 63 2.48 -10.34 -6.93
C THR A 63 3.84 -10.35 -6.25
N ILE A 64 4.13 -9.34 -5.41
CA ILE A 64 5.39 -9.30 -4.65
C ILE A 64 5.46 -10.47 -3.67
N ASP A 65 4.40 -10.68 -2.88
CA ASP A 65 4.36 -11.77 -1.89
C ASP A 65 4.46 -13.16 -2.55
N THR A 66 3.73 -13.39 -3.65
CA THR A 66 3.79 -14.64 -4.40
C THR A 66 5.16 -14.89 -5.03
N ARG A 67 5.82 -13.86 -5.59
CA ARG A 67 7.19 -14.00 -6.13
C ARG A 67 8.21 -14.32 -5.04
N VAL A 68 8.16 -13.61 -3.92
CA VAL A 68 9.08 -13.86 -2.80
C VAL A 68 8.88 -15.27 -2.25
N ASN A 69 7.64 -15.67 -1.99
CA ASN A 69 7.33 -17.01 -1.50
C ASN A 69 7.65 -18.10 -2.53
N GLY A 70 7.43 -17.83 -3.83
CA GLY A 70 7.78 -18.73 -4.92
C GLY A 70 9.28 -18.98 -5.02
N VAL A 71 10.12 -17.93 -4.90
CA VAL A 71 11.57 -18.08 -4.87
C VAL A 71 12.03 -18.85 -3.63
N ILE A 72 11.48 -18.54 -2.45
CA ILE A 72 11.80 -19.28 -1.22
C ILE A 72 11.44 -20.76 -1.38
N TRP A 73 10.27 -21.06 -1.96
CA TRP A 73 9.84 -22.45 -2.16
C TRP A 73 10.72 -23.17 -3.19
N GLY A 74 11.02 -22.53 -4.33
CA GLY A 74 11.94 -23.07 -5.33
C GLY A 74 13.32 -23.37 -4.77
N LEU A 75 13.88 -22.45 -3.97
CA LEU A 75 15.16 -22.67 -3.27
C LEU A 75 15.07 -23.76 -2.21
N THR A 76 13.93 -23.92 -1.54
CA THR A 76 13.72 -25.01 -0.57
C THR A 76 13.78 -26.37 -1.28
N VAL A 77 13.10 -26.51 -2.42
CA VAL A 77 13.15 -27.73 -3.25
C VAL A 77 14.58 -27.97 -3.75
N LEU A 78 15.27 -26.93 -4.21
CA LEU A 78 16.67 -27.04 -4.63
C LEU A 78 17.56 -27.54 -3.48
N TRP A 79 17.42 -27.00 -2.26
CA TRP A 79 18.19 -27.45 -1.10
C TRP A 79 17.90 -28.89 -0.72
N PHE A 80 16.65 -29.33 -0.85
CA PHE A 80 16.28 -30.74 -0.68
C PHE A 80 17.01 -31.63 -1.69
N ILE A 81 16.97 -31.27 -2.98
CA ILE A 81 17.66 -32.04 -4.05
C ILE A 81 19.18 -32.06 -3.80
N LEU A 82 19.77 -30.92 -3.44
CA LEU A 82 21.20 -30.84 -3.12
C LEU A 82 21.57 -31.73 -1.93
N GLY A 83 20.78 -31.74 -0.86
CA GLY A 83 20.99 -32.64 0.27
C GLY A 83 20.88 -34.11 -0.14
N PHE A 84 19.87 -34.45 -0.93
CA PHE A 84 19.67 -35.80 -1.47
C PHE A 84 20.89 -36.28 -2.28
N VAL A 85 21.32 -35.48 -3.26
CA VAL A 85 22.45 -35.79 -4.15
C VAL A 85 23.76 -35.85 -3.37
N ALA A 86 23.98 -34.94 -2.42
CA ALA A 86 25.18 -34.91 -1.61
C ALA A 86 25.37 -36.22 -0.82
N LEU A 87 24.33 -36.69 -0.13
CA LEU A 87 24.44 -37.96 0.58
C LEU A 87 24.51 -39.16 -0.37
N PHE A 88 23.77 -39.11 -1.48
CA PHE A 88 23.81 -40.16 -2.49
C PHE A 88 25.23 -40.34 -3.06
N GLY A 89 25.94 -39.24 -3.30
CA GLY A 89 27.34 -39.24 -3.73
C GLY A 89 28.29 -39.75 -2.65
N LEU A 90 28.07 -39.38 -1.39
CA LEU A 90 28.92 -39.82 -0.27
C LEU A 90 28.83 -41.33 -0.02
N MET A 91 27.66 -41.93 -0.26
CA MET A 91 27.37 -43.34 -0.02
C MET A 91 27.46 -44.21 -1.27
N GLN A 92 28.28 -43.83 -2.27
CA GLN A 92 28.44 -44.64 -3.48
C GLN A 92 29.15 -45.97 -3.20
N ALA A 93 30.20 -45.94 -2.38
CA ALA A 93 30.94 -47.12 -1.95
C ALA A 93 30.09 -47.99 -1.01
N GLN A 94 30.23 -49.31 -1.09
CA GLN A 94 29.51 -50.25 -0.20
C GLN A 94 30.14 -50.32 1.20
N VAL A 95 31.46 -50.15 1.28
CA VAL A 95 32.20 -50.03 2.54
C VAL A 95 32.36 -48.54 2.82
N VAL A 96 31.72 -48.07 3.90
CA VAL A 96 31.71 -46.65 4.23
C VAL A 96 32.09 -46.46 5.68
N ASN A 97 32.97 -45.49 5.93
CA ASN A 97 33.33 -45.13 7.28
C ASN A 97 32.17 -44.40 7.96
N PHE A 98 31.65 -44.99 9.04
CA PHE A 98 30.49 -44.45 9.75
C PHE A 98 30.73 -43.01 10.24
N PHE A 99 31.89 -42.74 10.83
CA PHE A 99 32.20 -41.43 11.40
C PHE A 99 32.34 -40.34 10.34
N TYR A 100 32.90 -40.66 9.16
CA TYR A 100 32.93 -39.69 8.06
C TYR A 100 31.54 -39.32 7.60
N VAL A 101 30.65 -40.29 7.44
CA VAL A 101 29.26 -40.04 7.02
C VAL A 101 28.55 -39.19 8.06
N LEU A 102 28.69 -39.56 9.33
CA LEU A 102 28.05 -38.85 10.42
C LEU A 102 28.59 -37.41 10.54
N ALA A 103 29.89 -37.21 10.40
CA ALA A 103 30.50 -35.89 10.40
C ALA A 103 30.06 -35.04 9.20
N SER A 104 29.91 -35.64 8.01
CA SER A 104 29.38 -34.95 6.83
C SER A 104 27.90 -34.58 6.99
N LEU A 105 27.09 -35.46 7.58
CA LEU A 105 25.67 -35.20 7.84
C LEU A 105 25.47 -34.12 8.91
N LEU A 106 26.12 -34.26 10.06
CA LEU A 106 25.83 -33.48 11.26
C LEU A 106 26.88 -32.43 11.59
N GLY A 107 28.14 -32.60 11.19
CA GLY A 107 29.25 -31.75 11.61
C GLY A 107 29.04 -30.30 11.19
N PHE A 108 28.97 -30.05 9.88
CA PHE A 108 28.74 -28.69 9.37
C PHE A 108 27.40 -28.11 9.83
N ASN A 109 26.36 -28.96 9.87
CA ASN A 109 25.03 -28.57 10.35
C ASN A 109 25.05 -28.13 11.82
N THR A 110 25.81 -28.80 12.68
CA THR A 110 25.93 -28.43 14.10
C THR A 110 26.73 -27.14 14.26
N ILE A 111 27.84 -27.00 13.54
CA ILE A 111 28.67 -25.78 13.58
C ILE A 111 27.84 -24.55 13.18
N ILE A 112 27.15 -24.60 12.04
CA ILE A 112 26.36 -23.46 11.58
C ILE A 112 25.12 -23.20 12.46
N LEU A 113 24.62 -24.21 13.18
CA LEU A 113 23.58 -24.02 14.21
C LEU A 113 24.12 -23.27 15.42
N LEU A 114 25.32 -23.62 15.90
CA LEU A 114 25.97 -22.94 17.02
C LEU A 114 26.36 -21.50 16.66
N VAL A 115 26.86 -21.26 15.44
CA VAL A 115 27.12 -19.90 14.93
C VAL A 115 25.83 -19.09 14.92
N TRP A 116 24.73 -19.67 14.44
CA TRP A 116 23.42 -19.02 14.48
C TRP A 116 22.97 -18.71 15.91
N LEU A 117 23.14 -19.66 16.84
CA LEU A 117 22.77 -19.46 18.24
C LEU A 117 23.58 -18.33 18.89
N GLY A 118 24.90 -18.32 18.68
CA GLY A 118 25.77 -17.24 19.12
C GLY A 118 25.35 -15.89 18.53
N TRP A 119 25.10 -15.84 17.22
CA TRP A 119 24.59 -14.63 16.57
C TRP A 119 23.27 -14.16 17.20
N MET A 120 22.35 -15.07 17.50
CA MET A 120 21.05 -14.73 18.09
C MET A 120 21.17 -14.16 19.51
N LEU A 121 22.13 -14.67 20.30
CA LEU A 121 22.39 -14.24 21.68
C LEU A 121 23.15 -12.90 21.75
N PHE A 122 24.10 -12.67 20.84
CA PHE A 122 24.99 -11.50 20.88
C PHE A 122 24.60 -10.36 19.93
N SER A 123 23.67 -10.58 18.99
CA SER A 123 23.31 -9.55 18.02
C SER A 123 22.54 -8.39 18.68
N PRO A 124 23.02 -7.13 18.55
CA PRO A 124 22.33 -5.97 19.11
C PRO A 124 20.94 -5.81 18.50
N ARG A 125 19.95 -5.46 19.34
CA ARG A 125 18.53 -5.33 18.93
C ARG A 125 18.29 -4.24 17.88
N ASN A 126 19.15 -3.21 17.81
CA ASN A 126 18.87 -1.98 17.07
C ASN A 126 19.77 -1.76 15.84
N LYS A 127 20.58 -2.74 15.41
CA LYS A 127 21.41 -2.60 14.21
C LYS A 127 20.85 -3.43 13.05
N PRO A 128 20.94 -2.93 11.81
CA PRO A 128 20.57 -3.71 10.63
C PRO A 128 21.38 -5.00 10.62
N SER A 129 20.68 -6.13 10.43
CA SER A 129 21.32 -7.43 10.34
C SER A 129 22.24 -7.48 9.13
N PHE A 130 23.52 -7.85 9.33
CA PHE A 130 24.49 -8.09 8.26
C PHE A 130 23.92 -9.05 7.19
N PHE A 131 23.20 -10.09 7.61
CA PHE A 131 22.55 -11.05 6.71
C PHE A 131 21.26 -10.52 6.06
N GLY A 132 20.64 -9.49 6.64
CA GLY A 132 19.46 -8.82 6.08
C GLY A 132 19.77 -8.09 4.77
N ALA A 133 21.01 -7.64 4.57
CA ALA A 133 21.45 -6.97 3.35
C ALA A 133 21.46 -7.89 2.11
N PHE A 134 21.52 -9.22 2.31
CA PHE A 134 21.45 -10.21 1.22
C PHE A 134 20.01 -10.53 0.80
N PHE A 135 19.01 -10.15 1.60
CA PHE A 135 17.59 -10.32 1.30
C PHE A 135 16.95 -8.96 1.03
N THR A 136 17.20 -8.42 -0.16
CA THR A 136 16.56 -7.18 -0.61
C THR A 136 15.41 -7.52 -1.56
N PRO A 137 14.13 -7.31 -1.18
CA PRO A 137 12.96 -7.51 -2.04
C PRO A 137 13.07 -6.74 -3.38
N ALA A 138 13.80 -5.63 -3.37
CA ALA A 138 14.10 -4.83 -4.57
C ALA A 138 14.83 -5.62 -5.67
N ALA A 139 15.59 -6.67 -5.33
CA ALA A 139 16.24 -7.51 -6.33
C ALA A 139 15.25 -8.43 -7.08
N LEU A 140 14.13 -8.78 -6.45
CA LEU A 140 13.10 -9.66 -7.04
C LEU A 140 12.03 -8.89 -7.83
N VAL A 141 11.87 -7.59 -7.55
CA VAL A 141 10.83 -6.75 -8.14
C VAL A 141 11.48 -5.63 -8.95
N ARG A 142 11.61 -5.87 -10.26
CA ARG A 142 12.13 -4.89 -11.22
C ARG A 142 11.02 -3.94 -11.67
N GLY A 143 10.78 -2.88 -10.91
CA GLY A 143 9.92 -1.76 -11.30
C GLY A 143 10.54 -0.45 -10.85
N LYS A 144 10.66 0.51 -11.77
CA LYS A 144 11.18 1.87 -11.50
C LYS A 144 10.07 2.89 -11.29
N ASP A 145 8.82 2.48 -11.44
CA ASP A 145 7.66 3.30 -11.16
C ASP A 145 7.52 3.57 -9.65
N VAL A 146 6.96 4.74 -9.32
CA VAL A 146 6.79 5.20 -7.94
C VAL A 146 5.97 4.22 -7.11
N VAL A 147 4.97 3.56 -7.73
CA VAL A 147 4.09 2.59 -7.07
C VAL A 147 4.88 1.36 -6.63
N THR A 148 5.64 0.75 -7.53
CA THR A 148 6.46 -0.42 -7.24
C THR A 148 7.55 -0.12 -6.24
N GLN A 149 8.24 1.02 -6.37
CA GLN A 149 9.26 1.43 -5.39
C GLN A 149 8.65 1.60 -4.00
N THR A 150 7.50 2.26 -3.90
CA THR A 150 6.80 2.47 -2.61
C THR A 150 6.30 1.15 -2.01
N ALA A 151 5.82 0.22 -2.84
CA ALA A 151 5.42 -1.11 -2.40
C ALA A 151 6.61 -1.93 -1.88
N VAL A 152 7.77 -1.85 -2.55
CA VAL A 152 9.02 -2.50 -2.14
C VAL A 152 9.56 -1.89 -0.84
N GLU A 153 9.55 -0.55 -0.71
CA GLU A 153 9.91 0.16 0.53
C GLU A 153 9.02 -0.29 1.69
N LEU A 154 7.70 -0.35 1.47
CA LEU A 154 6.75 -0.83 2.48
C LEU A 154 7.01 -2.29 2.87
N TYR A 155 7.38 -3.14 1.93
CA TYR A 155 7.75 -4.52 2.24
C TYR A 155 9.06 -4.59 3.04
N GLN A 156 10.06 -3.77 2.70
CA GLN A 156 11.33 -3.70 3.43
C GLN A 156 11.12 -3.21 4.87
N ASP A 157 10.31 -2.17 5.08
CA ASP A 157 9.97 -1.68 6.42
C ASP A 157 9.25 -2.75 7.24
N GLN A 158 8.39 -3.53 6.60
CA GLN A 158 7.74 -4.67 7.25
C GLN A 158 8.74 -5.73 7.72
N LEU A 159 9.75 -6.05 6.90
CA LEU A 159 10.82 -6.98 7.29
C LEU A 159 11.64 -6.43 8.46
N ASN A 160 11.98 -5.15 8.41
CA ASN A 160 12.75 -4.47 9.45
C ASN A 160 11.98 -4.48 10.79
N HIS A 161 10.68 -4.18 10.79
CA HIS A 161 9.85 -4.18 12.00
C HIS A 161 9.68 -5.57 12.63
N VAL A 162 9.43 -6.60 11.82
CA VAL A 162 9.28 -7.99 12.33
C VAL A 162 10.58 -8.48 13.00
N GLY A 163 11.69 -7.80 12.72
CA GLY A 163 13.03 -8.19 13.08
C GLY A 163 13.58 -9.07 11.98
N THR A 164 14.29 -8.47 11.03
CA THR A 164 14.91 -9.13 9.87
C THR A 164 15.67 -10.39 10.28
N LYS A 165 16.27 -10.39 11.47
CA LYS A 165 16.94 -11.57 12.03
C LYS A 165 16.05 -12.80 12.13
N TRP A 166 14.82 -12.68 12.61
CA TRP A 166 13.90 -13.81 12.78
C TRP A 166 13.40 -14.33 11.44
N TYR A 167 13.11 -13.42 10.51
CA TYR A 167 12.66 -13.77 9.16
C TYR A 167 13.76 -14.50 8.38
N VAL A 168 14.99 -13.96 8.38
CA VAL A 168 16.16 -14.60 7.74
C VAL A 168 16.49 -15.93 8.41
N SER A 169 16.43 -16.00 9.75
CA SER A 169 16.64 -17.26 10.49
C SER A 169 15.60 -18.31 10.10
N ARG A 170 14.32 -17.94 10.01
CA ARG A 170 13.25 -18.84 9.57
C ARG A 170 13.52 -19.41 8.17
N ILE A 171 13.97 -18.58 7.22
CA ILE A 171 14.32 -19.04 5.87
C ILE A 171 15.56 -19.96 5.90
N SER A 172 16.60 -19.57 6.64
CA SER A 172 17.82 -20.37 6.75
C SER A 172 17.54 -21.75 7.32
N HIS A 173 16.81 -21.85 8.44
CA HIS A 173 16.44 -23.14 9.03
C HIS A 173 15.54 -23.96 8.11
N GLN A 174 14.65 -23.33 7.35
CA GLN A 174 13.83 -24.02 6.34
C GLN A 174 14.71 -24.71 5.29
N PHE A 175 15.75 -24.03 4.80
CA PHE A 175 16.67 -24.58 3.80
C PHE A 175 17.54 -25.70 4.39
N TRP A 176 18.06 -25.53 5.61
CA TRP A 176 18.81 -26.58 6.31
C TRP A 176 17.95 -27.83 6.57
N LEU A 177 16.70 -27.64 7.00
CA LEU A 177 15.75 -28.74 7.17
C LEU A 177 15.44 -29.46 5.86
N ALA A 178 15.26 -28.72 4.76
CA ALA A 178 15.03 -29.31 3.46
C ALA A 178 16.22 -30.17 3.02
N SER A 179 17.45 -29.67 3.17
CA SER A 179 18.68 -30.42 2.87
C SER A 179 18.80 -31.68 3.73
N LEU A 180 18.61 -31.58 5.06
CA LEU A 180 18.62 -32.74 5.96
C LEU A 180 17.52 -33.75 5.64
N SER A 181 16.34 -33.29 5.20
CA SER A 181 15.25 -34.17 4.76
C SER A 181 15.60 -34.89 3.46
N GLY A 182 16.24 -34.19 2.50
CA GLY A 182 16.76 -34.80 1.28
C GLY A 182 17.83 -35.85 1.58
N MET A 183 18.75 -35.55 2.49
CA MET A 183 19.74 -36.50 3.00
C MET A 183 19.03 -37.70 3.66
N LEU A 184 18.04 -37.50 4.51
CA LEU A 184 17.30 -38.60 5.14
C LEU A 184 16.63 -39.51 4.11
N VAL A 185 15.97 -38.94 3.11
CA VAL A 185 15.33 -39.72 2.03
C VAL A 185 16.38 -40.51 1.25
N SER A 186 17.50 -39.88 0.88
CA SER A 186 18.62 -40.55 0.22
C SER A 186 19.18 -41.70 1.05
N LEU A 187 19.38 -41.47 2.36
CA LEU A 187 19.88 -42.46 3.30
C LEU A 187 18.97 -43.68 3.35
N VAL A 188 17.67 -43.46 3.54
CA VAL A 188 16.68 -44.54 3.65
C VAL A 188 16.60 -45.32 2.34
N LEU A 189 16.52 -44.65 1.18
CA LEU A 189 16.47 -45.33 -0.12
C LEU A 189 17.72 -46.19 -0.37
N LEU A 190 18.90 -45.67 -0.06
CA LEU A 190 20.14 -46.41 -0.22
C LEU A 190 20.20 -47.62 0.71
N LEU A 191 19.84 -47.47 1.99
CA LEU A 191 19.83 -48.57 2.95
C LEU A 191 18.76 -49.64 2.64
N LEU A 192 17.71 -49.29 1.90
CA LEU A 192 16.70 -50.24 1.43
C LEU A 192 17.18 -51.07 0.24
N VAL A 193 17.97 -50.47 -0.66
CA VAL A 193 18.37 -51.09 -1.94
C VAL A 193 19.75 -51.72 -1.89
N LYS A 194 20.65 -51.24 -1.02
CA LYS A 194 22.03 -51.71 -0.92
C LYS A 194 22.32 -52.22 0.49
N ASN A 195 23.14 -53.28 0.55
CA ASN A 195 23.75 -53.71 1.79
C ASN A 195 25.02 -52.89 2.04
N TYR A 196 25.10 -52.20 3.17
CA TYR A 196 26.24 -51.37 3.55
C TYR A 196 27.01 -52.00 4.70
N ASN A 197 28.34 -51.98 4.57
CA ASN A 197 29.25 -52.36 5.64
C ASN A 197 29.85 -51.09 6.24
N PHE A 198 29.41 -50.77 7.46
CA PHE A 198 29.90 -49.63 8.21
C PHE A 198 31.20 -50.01 8.92
N VAL A 199 32.28 -49.35 8.52
CA VAL A 199 33.60 -49.51 9.15
C VAL A 199 33.96 -48.27 9.95
N TRP A 200 34.88 -48.39 10.89
CA TRP A 200 35.39 -47.26 11.67
C TRP A 200 36.87 -47.42 11.93
N GLU A 201 37.64 -47.60 10.87
CA GLU A 201 39.09 -47.64 10.99
C GLU A 201 39.60 -46.27 11.46
N SER A 202 40.25 -46.26 12.62
CA SER A 202 40.92 -45.09 13.16
C SER A 202 42.39 -45.41 13.38
N THR A 203 43.28 -44.59 12.82
CA THR A 203 44.72 -44.70 13.06
C THR A 203 45.11 -44.20 14.47
N LEU A 204 44.25 -43.42 15.11
CA LEU A 204 44.57 -42.72 16.37
C LEU A 204 43.72 -43.15 17.57
N LEU A 205 42.53 -43.72 17.35
CA LEU A 205 41.63 -44.12 18.43
C LEU A 205 41.79 -45.60 18.74
N GLN A 206 41.94 -45.93 20.03
CA GLN A 206 41.84 -47.29 20.54
C GLN A 206 40.37 -47.73 20.65
N ASP A 207 40.12 -49.03 20.64
CA ASP A 207 38.77 -49.64 20.61
C ASP A 207 37.88 -49.17 21.77
N SER A 208 38.45 -49.03 22.97
CA SER A 208 37.75 -48.50 24.15
C SER A 208 37.19 -47.10 23.92
N ASN A 209 37.93 -46.25 23.22
CA ASN A 209 37.54 -44.87 22.94
C ASN A 209 36.39 -44.84 21.92
N VAL A 210 36.39 -45.75 20.94
CA VAL A 210 35.29 -45.88 19.97
C VAL A 210 34.00 -46.29 20.67
N VAL A 211 34.05 -47.25 21.60
CA VAL A 211 32.88 -47.69 22.37
C VAL A 211 32.28 -46.52 23.15
N GLU A 212 33.11 -45.68 23.79
CA GLU A 212 32.63 -44.50 24.51
C GLU A 212 31.98 -43.46 23.59
N VAL A 213 32.60 -43.17 22.44
CA VAL A 213 32.03 -42.24 21.45
C VAL A 213 30.70 -42.75 20.93
N VAL A 214 30.62 -44.02 20.52
CA VAL A 214 29.37 -44.62 20.02
C VAL A 214 28.30 -44.62 21.10
N LYS A 215 28.65 -44.89 22.35
CA LYS A 215 27.72 -44.83 23.49
C LYS A 215 27.15 -43.42 23.67
N LEU A 216 27.99 -42.38 23.59
CA LEU A 216 27.55 -40.99 23.68
C LEU A 216 26.60 -40.62 22.54
N MET A 217 26.92 -41.01 21.30
CA MET A 217 26.08 -40.73 20.13
C MET A 217 24.81 -41.58 20.10
N SER A 218 24.83 -42.75 20.72
CA SER A 218 23.66 -43.63 20.84
C SER A 218 22.68 -43.16 21.92
N TRP A 219 23.10 -42.29 22.85
CA TRP A 219 22.28 -41.94 24.01
C TRP A 219 20.89 -41.41 23.64
N LEU A 220 20.80 -40.39 22.78
CA LEU A 220 19.51 -39.80 22.40
C LEU A 220 18.70 -40.70 21.45
N PRO A 221 19.28 -41.30 20.39
CA PRO A 221 18.57 -42.27 19.56
C PRO A 221 18.02 -43.46 20.35
N ASN A 222 18.81 -44.04 21.27
CA ASN A 222 18.39 -45.17 22.09
C ASN A 222 17.25 -44.77 23.04
N TRP A 223 17.29 -43.56 23.61
CA TRP A 223 16.19 -43.04 24.45
C TRP A 223 14.86 -42.96 23.69
N VAL A 224 14.89 -42.70 22.38
CA VAL A 224 13.71 -42.67 21.50
C VAL A 224 13.34 -44.08 20.98
N GLY A 225 14.16 -45.10 21.23
CA GLY A 225 13.90 -46.49 20.88
C GLY A 225 14.59 -46.98 19.60
N PHE A 226 15.57 -46.25 19.07
CA PHE A 226 16.38 -46.75 17.95
C PHE A 226 17.31 -47.87 18.42
N PRO A 227 17.39 -49.01 17.72
CA PRO A 227 18.35 -50.06 18.05
C PRO A 227 19.76 -49.59 17.68
N THR A 228 20.64 -49.48 18.66
CA THR A 228 22.03 -49.01 18.48
C THR A 228 23.05 -50.13 18.71
N PRO A 229 24.26 -50.05 18.13
CA PRO A 229 25.32 -51.02 18.36
C PRO A 229 25.70 -51.11 19.84
N THR A 230 25.79 -52.34 20.35
CA THR A 230 26.32 -52.63 21.69
C THR A 230 27.85 -52.67 21.68
N ALA A 231 28.48 -52.59 22.85
CA ALA A 231 29.94 -52.73 22.94
C ALA A 231 30.45 -54.04 22.32
N GLN A 232 29.68 -55.14 22.48
CA GLN A 232 30.01 -56.42 21.88
C GLN A 232 29.88 -56.40 20.35
N ASP A 233 28.89 -55.67 19.81
CA ASP A 233 28.72 -55.54 18.36
C ASP A 233 29.92 -54.83 17.72
N ILE A 234 30.43 -53.78 18.39
CA ILE A 234 31.62 -53.02 17.97
C ILE A 234 32.83 -53.97 17.92
N ILE A 235 33.13 -54.66 19.02
CA ILE A 235 34.29 -55.59 19.08
C ILE A 235 34.17 -56.68 18.01
N THR A 236 32.98 -57.25 17.83
CA THR A 236 32.75 -58.36 16.89
C THR A 236 32.97 -57.93 15.43
N ALA A 237 32.44 -56.76 15.04
CA ALA A 237 32.59 -56.25 13.68
C ALA A 237 34.00 -55.74 13.37
N GLN A 238 34.79 -55.39 14.38
CA GLN A 238 36.20 -55.06 14.21
C GLN A 238 37.09 -56.30 14.03
N MET A 239 36.82 -57.38 14.77
CA MET A 239 37.59 -58.62 14.69
C MET A 239 37.30 -59.40 13.40
N ASN A 240 36.07 -59.35 12.90
CA ASN A 240 35.64 -60.11 11.73
C ASN A 240 34.82 -59.24 10.75
N PRO A 241 35.46 -58.27 10.07
CA PRO A 241 34.77 -57.32 9.20
C PRO A 241 34.07 -58.01 8.01
N GLU A 242 34.60 -59.12 7.50
CA GLU A 242 34.01 -59.84 6.35
C GLU A 242 32.83 -60.75 6.71
N THR A 243 32.68 -61.15 7.99
CA THR A 243 31.61 -62.05 8.44
C THR A 243 30.65 -61.40 9.44
N THR A 244 30.64 -60.06 9.47
CA THR A 244 29.76 -59.30 10.37
C THR A 244 28.28 -59.65 10.12
N PRO A 245 27.53 -60.12 11.14
CA PRO A 245 26.12 -60.42 11.01
C PRO A 245 25.30 -59.21 10.53
N GLN A 246 24.34 -59.45 9.63
CA GLN A 246 23.48 -58.39 9.06
C GLN A 246 22.75 -57.56 10.14
N MET A 247 22.42 -58.17 11.28
CA MET A 247 21.81 -57.48 12.42
C MET A 247 22.72 -56.36 13.00
N ILE A 248 24.04 -56.54 12.98
CA ILE A 248 24.99 -55.52 13.43
C ILE A 248 25.02 -54.35 12.45
N SER A 249 25.12 -54.61 11.15
CA SER A 249 25.02 -53.56 10.11
C SER A 249 23.70 -52.80 10.17
N PHE A 250 22.59 -53.48 10.48
CA PHE A 250 21.29 -52.86 10.71
C PHE A 250 21.31 -51.90 11.92
N ARG A 251 21.90 -52.28 13.05
CA ARG A 251 22.04 -51.40 14.23
C ARG A 251 22.86 -50.14 13.91
N TRP A 252 23.92 -50.27 13.12
CA TRP A 252 24.70 -49.11 12.65
C TRP A 252 23.89 -48.20 11.72
N ALA A 253 23.13 -48.78 10.79
CA ALA A 253 22.21 -48.03 9.94
C ALA A 253 21.16 -47.27 10.75
N MET A 254 20.56 -47.92 11.75
CA MET A 254 19.57 -47.32 12.64
C MET A 254 20.16 -46.25 13.55
N LEU A 255 21.40 -46.43 14.02
CA LEU A 255 22.12 -45.37 14.73
C LEU A 255 22.35 -44.16 13.82
N LEU A 256 22.71 -44.37 12.55
CA LEU A 256 22.91 -43.27 11.59
C LEU A 256 21.61 -42.50 11.34
N ILE A 257 20.51 -43.21 11.07
CA ILE A 257 19.17 -42.61 10.87
C ILE A 257 18.72 -41.88 12.14
N GLY A 258 18.82 -42.54 13.29
CA GLY A 258 18.43 -41.97 14.59
C GLY A 258 19.24 -40.72 14.93
N SER A 259 20.55 -40.74 14.65
CA SER A 259 21.42 -39.57 14.87
C SER A 259 21.07 -38.41 13.96
N LEU A 260 20.82 -38.66 12.67
CA LEU A 260 20.39 -37.63 11.71
C LEU A 260 19.07 -36.98 12.14
N LEU A 261 18.10 -37.79 12.58
CA LEU A 261 16.82 -37.31 13.08
C LEU A 261 16.98 -36.49 14.36
N MET A 262 17.63 -37.06 15.37
CA MET A 262 17.65 -36.50 16.72
C MET A 262 18.63 -35.34 16.90
N TYR A 263 19.80 -35.42 16.28
CA TYR A 263 20.82 -34.38 16.39
C TYR A 263 20.84 -33.39 15.21
N GLY A 264 20.19 -33.74 14.09
CA GLY A 264 20.10 -32.88 12.91
C GLY A 264 18.73 -32.23 12.77
N ILE A 265 17.72 -33.04 12.45
CA ILE A 265 16.39 -32.57 12.04
C ILE A 265 15.62 -31.95 13.21
N VAL A 266 15.53 -32.63 14.36
CA VAL A 266 14.79 -32.15 15.53
C VAL A 266 15.26 -30.77 16.01
N PRO A 267 16.55 -30.53 16.30
CA PRO A 267 16.98 -29.21 16.78
C PRO A 267 16.74 -28.11 15.74
N ARG A 268 16.90 -28.42 14.45
CA ARG A 268 16.60 -27.49 13.35
C ARG A 268 15.11 -27.19 13.25
N LEU A 269 14.24 -28.19 13.47
CA LEU A 269 12.79 -28.03 13.45
C LEU A 269 12.33 -27.15 14.61
N LEU A 270 12.86 -27.38 15.81
CA LEU A 270 12.57 -26.54 16.98
C LEU A 270 13.01 -25.08 16.76
N ALA A 271 14.22 -24.87 16.24
CA ALA A 271 14.70 -23.53 15.92
C ALA A 271 13.84 -22.85 14.84
N TRP A 272 13.45 -23.60 13.80
CA TRP A 272 12.56 -23.11 12.75
C TRP A 272 11.17 -22.71 13.29
N LEU A 273 10.57 -23.57 14.12
CA LEU A 273 9.27 -23.30 14.76
C LEU A 273 9.35 -22.07 15.66
N CYS A 274 10.40 -21.95 16.47
CA CYS A 274 10.63 -20.77 17.31
C CYS A 274 10.72 -19.48 16.46
N CYS A 275 11.53 -19.49 15.40
CA CYS A 275 11.63 -18.36 14.48
C CYS A 275 10.28 -18.04 13.80
N LEU A 276 9.53 -19.07 13.40
CA LEU A 276 8.22 -18.92 12.77
C LEU A 276 7.20 -18.29 13.71
N ILE A 277 7.18 -18.72 14.98
CA ILE A 277 6.32 -18.14 16.02
C ILE A 277 6.68 -16.67 16.23
N MET A 278 7.97 -16.35 16.38
CA MET A 278 8.45 -14.97 16.56
C MET A 278 8.11 -14.05 15.39
N VAL A 279 8.21 -14.54 14.14
CA VAL A 279 7.79 -13.80 12.94
C VAL A 279 6.27 -13.54 12.95
N ARG A 280 5.48 -14.52 13.39
CA ARG A 280 4.02 -14.42 13.44
C ARG A 280 3.51 -13.55 14.59
N SER A 281 4.20 -13.53 15.74
CA SER A 281 3.85 -12.68 16.87
C SER A 281 4.20 -11.21 16.61
N SER A 282 5.24 -10.93 15.83
CA SER A 282 5.67 -9.57 15.48
C SER A 282 4.90 -8.96 14.31
N ARG A 283 3.61 -9.30 14.15
CA ARG A 283 2.74 -8.70 13.12
C ARG A 283 2.58 -7.20 13.40
N MET A 284 2.65 -6.41 12.33
CA MET A 284 2.39 -4.98 12.44
C MET A 284 0.89 -4.74 12.47
N LYS A 285 0.49 -3.80 13.32
CA LYS A 285 -0.86 -3.25 13.35
C LYS A 285 -0.81 -1.87 12.73
N LEU A 286 -1.84 -1.54 11.96
CA LEU A 286 -1.96 -0.19 11.40
C LEU A 286 -2.06 0.82 12.54
N ASP A 287 -1.11 1.74 12.62
CA ASP A 287 -1.14 2.80 13.63
C ASP A 287 -2.07 3.92 13.19
N ILE A 288 -3.35 3.77 13.54
CA ILE A 288 -4.38 4.77 13.24
C ILE A 288 -4.15 6.11 13.95
N LYS A 289 -3.22 6.20 14.91
CA LYS A 289 -2.91 7.44 15.64
C LYS A 289 -1.99 8.37 14.87
N GLN A 290 -1.43 7.94 13.74
CA GLN A 290 -0.59 8.80 12.91
C GLN A 290 -1.38 10.03 12.42
N PRO A 291 -0.74 11.21 12.28
CA PRO A 291 -1.41 12.45 11.88
C PRO A 291 -2.19 12.34 10.56
N TYR A 292 -1.69 11.55 9.61
CA TYR A 292 -2.38 11.28 8.35
C TYR A 292 -3.76 10.63 8.57
N TYR A 293 -3.81 9.54 9.35
CA TYR A 293 -5.06 8.82 9.60
C TYR A 293 -6.00 9.63 10.50
N GLN A 294 -5.47 10.35 11.50
CA GLN A 294 -6.28 11.19 12.37
C GLN A 294 -7.02 12.29 11.59
N LYS A 295 -6.37 12.96 10.63
CA LYS A 295 -7.04 13.96 9.76
C LYS A 295 -8.28 13.40 9.06
N ILE A 296 -8.20 12.15 8.57
CA ILE A 296 -9.31 11.47 7.88
C ILE A 296 -10.40 11.09 8.89
N ILE A 297 -10.01 10.58 10.06
CA ILE A 297 -10.94 10.17 11.12
C ILE A 297 -11.69 11.39 11.66
N ASP A 298 -10.98 12.48 11.95
CA ASP A 298 -11.55 13.74 12.40
C ASP A 298 -12.55 14.27 11.38
N PHE A 299 -12.21 14.23 10.09
CA PHE A 299 -13.14 14.59 9.02
C PHE A 299 -14.43 13.75 9.06
N TRP A 300 -14.34 12.44 9.28
CA TRP A 300 -15.52 11.58 9.42
C TRP A 300 -16.33 11.81 10.69
N GLN A 301 -15.66 12.25 11.77
CA GLN A 301 -16.29 12.52 13.06
C GLN A 301 -16.86 13.93 13.18
N ARG A 302 -16.53 14.84 12.25
CA ARG A 302 -17.18 16.16 12.15
C ARG A 302 -18.68 15.94 11.97
N LYS A 303 -19.39 16.02 13.08
CA LYS A 303 -20.82 16.16 13.12
C LYS A 303 -21.08 17.63 12.81
N VAL A 304 -21.80 17.89 11.72
CA VAL A 304 -22.34 19.23 11.47
C VAL A 304 -23.35 19.48 12.59
N ILE A 305 -22.95 20.24 13.62
CA ILE A 305 -23.76 20.54 14.81
C ILE A 305 -24.82 21.61 14.50
N ASP A 306 -24.71 22.25 13.34
CA ASP A 306 -25.70 23.17 12.81
C ASP A 306 -25.93 22.81 11.33
N PRO A 307 -26.82 21.85 11.01
CA PRO A 307 -27.34 21.80 9.67
C PRO A 307 -28.04 23.14 9.47
N ASP A 308 -27.41 24.01 8.69
CA ASP A 308 -28.08 25.15 8.13
C ASP A 308 -29.26 24.58 7.32
N ASP A 309 -30.44 24.52 7.96
CA ASP A 309 -31.72 24.07 7.39
C ASP A 309 -32.21 25.03 6.28
N SER A 310 -31.35 25.96 5.87
CA SER A 310 -31.49 26.68 4.63
C SER A 310 -31.58 25.67 3.49
N PRO A 311 -32.75 25.50 2.85
CA PRO A 311 -32.87 24.60 1.70
C PRO A 311 -31.81 25.02 0.68
N ALA A 312 -31.12 24.04 0.09
CA ALA A 312 -30.13 24.25 -0.96
C ALA A 312 -30.61 25.39 -1.85
N GLU A 313 -29.92 26.54 -1.78
CA GLU A 313 -30.33 27.80 -2.40
C GLU A 313 -30.53 27.48 -3.88
N GLN A 314 -31.78 27.26 -4.28
CA GLN A 314 -32.13 27.01 -5.67
C GLN A 314 -31.81 28.32 -6.36
N LYS A 315 -30.61 28.42 -6.93
CA LYS A 315 -30.18 29.60 -7.69
C LYS A 315 -31.29 29.84 -8.73
N PRO A 316 -32.05 30.96 -8.63
CA PRO A 316 -33.17 31.18 -9.52
C PRO A 316 -32.61 31.26 -10.95
N ILE A 317 -33.08 30.35 -11.79
CA ILE A 317 -32.71 30.34 -13.21
C ILE A 317 -33.42 31.54 -13.84
N ALA A 318 -32.65 32.48 -14.39
CA ALA A 318 -33.23 33.62 -15.09
C ALA A 318 -34.08 33.12 -16.27
N PRO A 319 -35.31 33.63 -16.46
CA PRO A 319 -36.13 33.28 -17.61
C PRO A 319 -35.39 33.64 -18.90
N THR A 320 -35.38 32.73 -19.87
CA THR A 320 -34.71 32.92 -21.16
C THR A 320 -35.18 34.22 -21.80
N ALA A 321 -34.24 35.11 -22.12
CA ALA A 321 -34.55 36.40 -22.72
C ALA A 321 -35.28 36.20 -24.05
N GLN A 322 -36.58 36.46 -24.08
CA GLN A 322 -37.33 36.52 -25.32
C GLN A 322 -36.95 37.82 -26.02
N ILE A 323 -36.58 37.74 -27.30
CA ILE A 323 -36.33 38.92 -28.14
C ILE A 323 -37.69 39.57 -28.41
N SER A 324 -38.22 40.28 -27.43
CA SER A 324 -39.46 41.06 -27.56
C SER A 324 -39.12 42.43 -28.12
N LEU A 325 -39.74 42.76 -29.25
CA LEU A 325 -39.58 44.04 -29.94
C LEU A 325 -40.32 45.21 -29.24
N ALA A 326 -41.09 44.96 -28.17
CA ALA A 326 -42.11 45.93 -27.77
C ALA A 326 -41.71 46.92 -26.66
N ASN A 327 -40.90 46.58 -25.65
CA ASN A 327 -40.47 47.54 -24.61
C ASN A 327 -39.17 47.09 -23.91
N LYS A 328 -38.17 47.98 -23.85
CA LYS A 328 -36.83 47.72 -23.29
C LYS A 328 -36.50 48.73 -22.19
N LEU A 329 -35.92 48.27 -21.09
CA LEU A 329 -35.55 49.08 -19.92
C LEU A 329 -34.04 48.95 -19.67
N ALA A 330 -33.34 50.07 -19.53
CA ALA A 330 -31.94 50.12 -19.18
C ALA A 330 -31.75 50.56 -17.72
N VAL A 331 -30.91 49.85 -16.99
CA VAL A 331 -30.65 50.07 -15.55
C VAL A 331 -29.16 50.02 -15.28
N LEU A 332 -28.63 50.96 -14.51
CA LEU A 332 -27.25 50.93 -14.02
C LEU A 332 -27.19 50.34 -12.62
N LEU A 333 -26.30 49.38 -12.40
CA LEU A 333 -26.11 48.77 -11.09
C LEU A 333 -24.88 49.36 -10.40
N GLU A 334 -25.09 49.99 -9.26
CA GLU A 334 -24.12 50.51 -8.28
C GLU A 334 -23.17 51.60 -8.76
N TYR A 335 -22.76 51.63 -10.03
CA TYR A 335 -21.76 52.57 -10.53
C TYR A 335 -22.38 53.58 -11.51
N PRO A 336 -22.03 54.87 -11.39
CA PRO A 336 -22.44 55.87 -12.37
C PRO A 336 -21.72 55.65 -13.70
N GLN A 337 -22.37 56.03 -14.79
CA GLN A 337 -21.79 56.03 -16.13
C GLN A 337 -21.84 57.42 -16.72
N ALA A 338 -20.71 57.88 -17.28
CA ALA A 338 -20.57 59.23 -17.81
C ALA A 338 -21.43 59.44 -19.07
N ASN A 339 -21.65 58.39 -19.87
CA ASN A 339 -22.53 58.42 -21.03
C ASN A 339 -24.00 58.13 -20.63
N PRO A 340 -24.91 59.12 -20.72
CA PRO A 340 -26.32 58.93 -20.37
C PRO A 340 -27.08 57.97 -21.29
N HIS A 341 -26.51 57.65 -22.45
CA HIS A 341 -27.08 56.77 -23.48
C HIS A 341 -26.23 55.52 -23.72
N TRP A 342 -25.51 55.03 -22.69
CA TRP A 342 -24.68 53.82 -22.77
C TRP A 342 -25.41 52.59 -23.38
N TYR A 343 -26.72 52.48 -23.15
CA TYR A 343 -27.57 51.38 -23.60
C TYR A 343 -27.98 51.47 -25.09
N ALA A 344 -27.76 52.61 -25.75
CA ALA A 344 -28.31 52.89 -27.08
C ALA A 344 -27.82 51.91 -28.17
N LYS A 345 -26.58 51.43 -28.07
CA LYS A 345 -26.00 50.46 -29.02
C LYS A 345 -26.61 49.05 -28.86
N THR A 346 -27.00 48.70 -27.65
CA THR A 346 -27.40 47.33 -27.29
C THR A 346 -28.91 47.11 -27.45
N VAL A 347 -29.72 48.06 -26.99
CA VAL A 347 -31.20 47.94 -26.98
C VAL A 347 -31.90 48.97 -27.86
N GLY A 348 -31.18 49.95 -28.40
CA GLY A 348 -31.72 51.04 -29.23
C GLY A 348 -32.14 52.26 -28.41
N MET A 349 -32.22 53.44 -29.05
CA MET A 349 -32.58 54.70 -28.38
C MET A 349 -34.01 54.75 -27.84
N ALA A 350 -34.89 53.84 -28.28
CA ALA A 350 -36.26 53.74 -27.78
C ALA A 350 -36.36 53.08 -26.39
N ALA A 351 -35.25 52.59 -25.82
CA ALA A 351 -35.25 52.00 -24.48
C ALA A 351 -35.42 53.08 -23.40
N GLN A 352 -36.27 52.80 -22.41
CA GLN A 352 -36.45 53.67 -21.25
C GLN A 352 -35.27 53.52 -20.30
N ASN A 353 -34.69 54.63 -19.84
CA ASN A 353 -33.65 54.61 -18.82
C ASN A 353 -34.27 54.71 -17.42
N PHE A 354 -34.12 53.68 -16.59
CA PHE A 354 -34.60 53.67 -15.21
C PHE A 354 -33.68 54.44 -14.26
N GLY A 355 -32.41 54.64 -14.65
CA GLY A 355 -31.39 55.27 -13.82
C GLY A 355 -30.52 54.26 -13.08
N ARG A 356 -29.88 54.74 -12.00
CA ARG A 356 -28.93 53.98 -11.17
C ARG A 356 -29.63 53.38 -9.96
N ILE A 357 -29.31 52.12 -9.68
CA ILE A 357 -29.71 51.41 -8.46
C ILE A 357 -28.48 51.29 -7.57
N ASP A 358 -28.49 52.05 -6.46
CA ASP A 358 -27.44 52.01 -5.44
C ASP A 358 -27.96 51.28 -4.20
N ASP A 359 -29.11 51.73 -3.71
CA ASP A 359 -29.70 51.30 -2.44
C ASP A 359 -30.81 50.25 -2.62
N ARG A 360 -31.18 49.64 -1.48
CA ARG A 360 -32.25 48.64 -1.41
C ARG A 360 -33.60 49.21 -1.85
N ASP A 361 -33.91 50.45 -1.50
CA ASP A 361 -35.17 51.10 -1.85
C ASP A 361 -35.33 51.28 -3.36
N ASP A 362 -34.23 51.53 -4.08
CA ASP A 362 -34.24 51.66 -5.54
C ASP A 362 -34.40 50.32 -6.24
N LEU A 363 -33.85 49.25 -5.66
CA LEU A 363 -34.07 47.89 -6.12
C LEU A 363 -35.55 47.48 -5.94
N GLU A 364 -36.16 47.80 -4.81
CA GLU A 364 -37.58 47.49 -4.55
C GLU A 364 -38.51 48.25 -5.52
N LYS A 365 -38.19 49.51 -5.85
CA LYS A 365 -38.89 50.26 -6.91
C LYS A 365 -38.76 49.61 -8.28
N LEU A 366 -37.56 49.16 -8.65
CA LEU A 366 -37.35 48.44 -9.92
C LEU A 366 -38.16 47.15 -9.97
N ILE A 367 -38.10 46.33 -8.92
CA ILE A 367 -38.84 45.06 -8.86
C ILE A 367 -40.34 45.30 -9.01
N THR A 368 -40.88 46.30 -8.31
CA THR A 368 -42.30 46.67 -8.39
C THR A 368 -42.69 47.10 -9.82
N TYR A 369 -41.81 47.84 -10.50
CA TYR A 369 -41.99 48.25 -11.89
C TYR A 369 -42.00 47.05 -12.86
N LEU A 370 -41.05 46.11 -12.69
CA LEU A 370 -40.90 44.92 -13.54
C LEU A 370 -42.05 43.91 -13.36
N GLN A 371 -42.61 43.83 -12.15
CA GLN A 371 -43.79 42.98 -11.90
C GLN A 371 -45.03 43.47 -12.65
N SER A 372 -45.16 44.79 -12.82
CA SER A 372 -46.31 45.44 -13.46
C SER A 372 -46.13 45.61 -14.98
N ASN A 373 -44.89 45.63 -15.49
CA ASN A 373 -44.57 45.87 -16.90
C ASN A 373 -43.69 44.74 -17.47
N PRO A 374 -44.16 43.96 -18.47
CA PRO A 374 -43.35 42.93 -19.11
C PRO A 374 -42.35 43.56 -20.09
N VAL A 375 -41.22 44.04 -19.57
CA VAL A 375 -40.13 44.66 -20.34
C VAL A 375 -38.86 43.80 -20.32
N GLN A 376 -38.06 43.88 -21.38
CA GLN A 376 -36.72 43.30 -21.39
C GLN A 376 -35.75 44.24 -20.68
N VAL A 377 -34.99 43.73 -19.70
CA VAL A 377 -34.10 44.54 -18.85
C VAL A 377 -32.65 44.39 -19.29
N LEU A 378 -31.99 45.51 -19.59
CA LEU A 378 -30.55 45.59 -19.74
C LEU A 378 -29.93 46.15 -18.45
N VAL A 379 -29.08 45.36 -17.81
CA VAL A 379 -28.35 45.76 -16.60
C VAL A 379 -26.90 46.10 -16.98
N GLY A 380 -26.51 47.35 -16.74
CA GLY A 380 -25.15 47.83 -16.92
C GLY A 380 -24.34 47.68 -15.64
N ILE A 381 -23.23 46.94 -15.70
CA ILE A 381 -22.31 46.71 -14.57
C ILE A 381 -20.93 47.19 -14.97
N SER A 382 -20.17 47.79 -14.05
CA SER A 382 -18.78 48.17 -14.32
C SER A 382 -17.90 46.94 -14.61
N ASN A 383 -17.05 47.02 -15.63
CA ASN A 383 -16.06 45.97 -15.97
C ASN A 383 -14.98 45.76 -14.89
N LEU A 384 -14.83 46.70 -13.95
CA LEU A 384 -13.92 46.59 -12.81
C LEU A 384 -14.57 45.99 -11.56
N ALA A 385 -15.91 45.88 -11.54
CA ALA A 385 -16.64 45.36 -10.38
C ALA A 385 -16.43 43.84 -10.23
N LEU A 386 -16.38 43.39 -8.98
CA LEU A 386 -16.33 41.97 -8.62
C LEU A 386 -17.74 41.37 -8.67
N PRO A 387 -17.92 40.14 -9.19
CA PRO A 387 -19.16 39.39 -9.01
C PRO A 387 -19.22 38.86 -7.57
N ASP A 388 -19.48 39.76 -6.62
CA ASP A 388 -19.62 39.44 -5.21
C ASP A 388 -21.02 38.90 -4.89
N ARG A 389 -21.20 38.38 -3.68
CA ARG A 389 -22.48 37.80 -3.26
C ARG A 389 -23.61 38.83 -3.26
N GLY A 390 -23.30 40.11 -2.98
CA GLY A 390 -24.27 41.19 -2.96
C GLY A 390 -24.83 41.50 -4.35
N THR A 391 -23.95 41.75 -5.32
CA THR A 391 -24.31 42.07 -6.70
C THR A 391 -25.06 40.92 -7.36
N LEU A 392 -24.61 39.68 -7.13
CA LEU A 392 -25.28 38.50 -7.67
C LEU A 392 -26.70 38.32 -7.11
N ARG A 393 -26.91 38.59 -5.81
CA ARG A 393 -28.27 38.59 -5.21
C ARG A 393 -29.17 39.65 -5.82
N LYS A 394 -28.65 40.85 -6.11
CA LYS A 394 -29.41 41.89 -6.81
C LYS A 394 -29.81 41.42 -8.22
N LEU A 395 -28.91 40.78 -8.96
CA LEU A 395 -29.21 40.21 -10.27
C LEU A 395 -30.25 39.09 -10.22
N ASP A 396 -30.15 38.20 -9.23
CA ASP A 396 -31.12 37.10 -9.03
C ASP A 396 -32.54 37.64 -8.78
N ASN A 397 -32.66 38.72 -7.99
CA ASN A 397 -33.93 39.41 -7.75
C ASN A 397 -34.50 40.08 -9.01
N ILE A 398 -33.65 40.74 -9.79
CA ILE A 398 -34.06 41.38 -11.05
C ILE A 398 -34.47 40.33 -12.08
N ALA A 399 -33.69 39.26 -12.22
CA ALA A 399 -33.98 38.14 -13.13
C ALA A 399 -35.34 37.49 -12.82
N SER A 400 -35.64 37.30 -11.53
CA SER A 400 -36.91 36.71 -11.08
C SER A 400 -38.11 37.62 -11.38
N ALA A 401 -37.92 38.94 -11.35
CA ALA A 401 -38.97 39.92 -11.62
C ALA A 401 -39.13 40.24 -13.13
N ALA A 402 -38.05 40.15 -13.91
CA ALA A 402 -38.01 40.51 -15.32
C ALA A 402 -38.62 39.43 -16.23
N LYS A 403 -39.95 39.40 -16.32
CA LYS A 403 -40.69 38.45 -17.18
C LYS A 403 -40.31 38.55 -18.67
N GLY A 404 -39.85 39.71 -19.14
CA GLY A 404 -39.36 39.93 -20.51
C GLY A 404 -37.91 39.49 -20.73
N GLY A 405 -37.25 38.95 -19.71
CA GLY A 405 -35.86 38.53 -19.75
C GLY A 405 -34.87 39.61 -19.31
N MET A 406 -33.67 39.15 -18.92
CA MET A 406 -32.58 40.00 -18.47
C MET A 406 -31.31 39.74 -19.28
N ILE A 407 -30.63 40.82 -19.63
CA ILE A 407 -29.32 40.79 -20.28
C ILE A 407 -28.38 41.70 -19.48
N VAL A 408 -27.13 41.30 -19.33
CA VAL A 408 -26.08 42.09 -18.66
C VAL A 408 -25.10 42.63 -19.70
N GLN A 409 -24.69 43.89 -19.56
CA GLN A 409 -23.59 44.48 -20.31
C GLN A 409 -22.53 44.98 -19.33
N LEU A 410 -21.28 44.54 -19.55
CA LEU A 410 -20.12 45.09 -18.85
C LEU A 410 -19.75 46.42 -19.50
N LEU A 411 -19.73 47.48 -18.71
CA LEU A 411 -19.47 48.83 -19.15
C LEU A 411 -18.05 49.23 -18.77
N ASP A 412 -17.36 49.88 -19.69
CA ASP A 412 -16.03 50.40 -19.43
C ASP A 412 -16.11 51.57 -18.44
N ALA A 413 -15.39 51.43 -17.32
CA ALA A 413 -15.28 52.47 -16.30
C ALA A 413 -14.38 53.64 -16.76
N ASN A 414 -13.44 53.40 -17.68
CA ASN A 414 -12.39 54.36 -18.04
C ASN A 414 -12.63 54.98 -19.43
N GLN A 415 -13.73 55.74 -19.57
CA GLN A 415 -14.02 56.48 -20.80
C GLN A 415 -13.12 57.72 -20.93
N GLY A 416 -11.90 57.54 -21.45
CA GLY A 416 -11.04 58.67 -21.86
C GLY A 416 -9.53 58.42 -21.80
N TYR A 417 -9.08 57.32 -21.17
CA TYR A 417 -7.67 56.94 -21.11
C TYR A 417 -7.49 55.52 -21.64
N LEU A 418 -6.44 55.30 -22.45
CA LEU A 418 -6.05 53.94 -22.83
C LEU A 418 -5.62 53.19 -21.56
N PRO A 419 -6.22 52.03 -21.24
CA PRO A 419 -5.87 51.27 -20.05
C PRO A 419 -4.41 50.80 -20.12
N SER A 420 -3.72 50.86 -18.99
CA SER A 420 -2.38 50.31 -18.85
C SER A 420 -2.38 48.78 -19.06
N PRO A 421 -1.23 48.17 -19.43
CA PRO A 421 -1.15 46.72 -19.61
C PRO A 421 -1.66 45.90 -18.41
N SER A 422 -1.41 46.36 -17.18
CA SER A 422 -1.90 45.75 -15.94
C SER A 422 -3.42 45.87 -15.76
N GLU A 423 -4.02 46.97 -16.20
CA GLU A 423 -5.47 47.16 -16.16
C GLU A 423 -6.18 46.28 -17.18
N ILE A 424 -5.57 46.09 -18.36
CA ILE A 424 -6.08 45.16 -19.39
C ILE A 424 -6.13 43.72 -18.86
N GLU A 425 -5.08 43.27 -18.15
CA GLU A 425 -5.08 41.94 -17.52
C GLU A 425 -6.18 41.83 -16.45
N THR A 426 -6.36 42.87 -15.64
CA THR A 426 -7.39 42.90 -14.60
C THR A 426 -8.80 42.86 -15.20
N ILE A 427 -9.07 43.65 -16.25
CA ILE A 427 -10.36 43.66 -16.95
C ILE A 427 -10.65 42.29 -17.59
N LYS A 428 -9.66 41.64 -18.22
CA LYS A 428 -9.83 40.29 -18.78
C LYS A 428 -10.13 39.25 -17.71
N ALA A 429 -9.42 39.29 -16.58
CA ALA A 429 -9.68 38.40 -15.46
C ALA A 429 -11.09 38.60 -14.87
N ARG A 430 -11.53 39.86 -14.75
CA ARG A 430 -12.88 40.21 -14.29
C ARG A 430 -13.97 39.77 -15.26
N GLN A 431 -13.76 39.95 -16.56
CA GLN A 431 -14.67 39.48 -17.58
C GLN A 431 -14.88 37.96 -17.50
N LEU A 432 -13.81 37.18 -17.35
CA LEU A 432 -13.91 35.72 -17.20
C LEU A 432 -14.70 35.31 -15.94
N GLN A 433 -14.51 36.04 -14.84
CA GLN A 433 -15.26 35.82 -13.60
C GLN A 433 -16.76 36.10 -13.79
N TRP A 434 -17.10 37.20 -14.47
CA TRP A 434 -18.48 37.54 -14.81
C TRP A 434 -19.12 36.54 -15.79
N GLU A 435 -18.40 36.11 -16.83
CA GLU A 435 -18.87 35.09 -17.76
C GLU A 435 -19.20 33.78 -17.02
N THR A 436 -18.33 33.35 -16.10
CA THR A 436 -18.57 32.15 -15.29
C THR A 436 -19.79 32.33 -14.37
N ALA A 437 -19.87 33.46 -13.65
CA ALA A 437 -20.95 33.72 -12.69
C ALA A 437 -22.34 33.89 -13.34
N LEU A 438 -22.38 34.47 -14.54
CA LEU A 438 -23.61 34.63 -15.33
C LEU A 438 -24.01 33.32 -16.03
N ALA A 439 -23.04 32.53 -16.50
CA ALA A 439 -23.30 31.20 -17.08
C ALA A 439 -23.94 30.25 -16.06
N GLU A 440 -23.49 30.26 -14.80
CA GLU A 440 -24.11 29.50 -13.71
C GLU A 440 -25.60 29.85 -13.48
N ARG A 441 -26.01 31.07 -13.84
CA ARG A 441 -27.37 31.61 -13.64
C ARG A 441 -28.22 31.64 -14.91
N GLN A 442 -27.65 31.20 -16.04
CA GLN A 442 -28.25 31.28 -17.37
C GLN A 442 -28.64 32.72 -17.78
N ILE A 443 -27.89 33.72 -17.30
CA ILE A 443 -28.07 35.13 -17.68
C ILE A 443 -27.21 35.42 -18.91
N ALA A 444 -27.79 36.04 -19.93
CA ALA A 444 -27.07 36.42 -21.15
C ALA A 444 -26.16 37.64 -20.91
N LEU A 445 -24.92 37.56 -21.40
CA LEU A 445 -23.96 38.66 -21.41
C LEU A 445 -23.84 39.22 -22.85
N VAL A 446 -23.91 40.54 -22.99
CA VAL A 446 -23.63 41.22 -24.27
C VAL A 446 -22.14 41.08 -24.58
N ARG A 447 -21.83 40.45 -25.71
CA ARG A 447 -20.48 40.44 -26.26
C ARG A 447 -20.34 41.63 -27.19
N GLU A 448 -19.51 42.59 -26.81
CA GLU A 448 -19.04 43.60 -27.76
C GLU A 448 -18.04 42.91 -28.71
N ASN A 449 -18.37 42.88 -30.01
CA ASN A 449 -17.44 42.44 -31.07
C ASN A 449 -16.54 43.58 -31.50
#